data_AF-A0A9E6PLU9-F1
#
_entry.id   AF-A0A9E6PLU9-F1
#
_cell.length_a   1.000
_cell.length_b   1.000
_cell.length_c   1.000
_cell.angle_alpha   90.00
_cell.angle_beta   90.00
_cell.angle_gamma   90.00
#
_symmetry.space_group_name_H-M   'P 1'
#
loop_
_entity.id
_entity.type
_entity.pdbx_description
1 polymer ?
#
loop_
_entity_poly.entity_id
_entity_poly.type
_entity_poly.pdbx_seq_one_letter_code
_entity_poly.pdbx_strand_id
1 'polypeptide(L)'
;MSELTDFHVFWGAAIEVAQKHSASLEADGAEDFAQTLYEEYLGQEAPKNKKKWLTERLENEFLALDAKPEWVGEPAWLYHQGKPMVFLHQFRVPESAQHLKEKISLGDTLYVFGSRNIMGSPSGDSWSTVYKTAVQSFEGDTTY
;
A
#
# COMPACT_ATOMS: atom_id res chain seq x y z
N MET A 1 15.30 -1.13 -25.81
CA MET A 1 14.15 -0.79 -24.95
C MET A 1 14.56 0.48 -24.22
N SER A 2 13.74 1.54 -24.18
CA SER A 2 14.09 2.72 -23.38
C SER A 2 13.98 2.37 -21.90
N GLU A 3 14.73 3.07 -21.04
CA GLU A 3 14.69 2.86 -19.58
C GLU A 3 13.26 2.99 -19.03
N LEU A 4 12.48 3.94 -19.55
CA LEU A 4 11.08 4.13 -19.19
C LEU A 4 10.20 2.92 -19.53
N THR A 5 10.45 2.26 -20.66
CA THR A 5 9.69 1.05 -21.02
C THR A 5 10.07 -0.15 -20.16
N ASP A 6 11.35 -0.27 -19.74
CA ASP A 6 11.76 -1.36 -18.86
C ASP A 6 11.18 -1.20 -17.43
N PHE A 7 11.17 0.03 -16.90
CA PHE A 7 10.56 0.35 -15.61
C PHE A 7 9.07 -0.02 -15.56
N HIS A 8 8.27 0.39 -16.56
CA HIS A 8 6.83 0.04 -16.57
C HIS A 8 6.58 -1.47 -16.67
N VAL A 9 7.41 -2.19 -17.43
CA VAL A 9 7.32 -3.67 -17.51
C VAL A 9 7.70 -4.30 -16.18
N PHE A 10 8.70 -3.76 -15.48
CA PHE A 10 9.06 -4.19 -14.13
C PHE A 10 7.93 -3.93 -13.13
N TRP A 11 7.36 -2.72 -13.14
CA TRP A 11 6.30 -2.33 -12.23
C TRP A 11 5.04 -3.17 -12.45
N GLY A 12 4.65 -3.44 -13.70
CA GLY A 12 3.55 -4.36 -14.01
C GLY A 12 3.73 -5.75 -13.39
N ALA A 13 4.96 -6.29 -13.42
CA ALA A 13 5.26 -7.56 -12.76
C ALA A 13 5.22 -7.46 -11.22
N ALA A 14 5.62 -6.30 -10.65
CA ALA A 14 5.54 -6.05 -9.22
C ALA A 14 4.07 -5.97 -8.75
N ILE A 15 3.19 -5.34 -9.52
CA ILE A 15 1.74 -5.27 -9.26
C ILE A 15 1.14 -6.67 -9.15
N GLU A 16 1.42 -7.56 -10.12
CA GLU A 16 0.95 -8.95 -10.07
C GLU A 16 1.40 -9.70 -8.81
N VAL A 17 2.60 -9.40 -8.31
CA VAL A 17 3.13 -10.02 -7.10
C VAL A 17 2.44 -9.43 -5.87
N ALA A 18 2.31 -8.10 -5.77
CA ALA A 18 1.65 -7.42 -4.66
C ALA A 18 0.18 -7.86 -4.48
N GLN A 19 -0.55 -8.07 -5.59
CA GLN A 19 -1.95 -8.54 -5.54
C GLN A 19 -2.10 -9.88 -4.82
N LYS A 20 -1.10 -10.77 -4.87
CA LYS A 20 -1.11 -12.04 -4.11
C LYS A 20 -1.04 -11.85 -2.60
N HIS A 21 -0.61 -10.67 -2.15
CA HIS A 21 -0.56 -10.27 -0.76
C HIS A 21 -1.78 -9.43 -0.34
N SER A 22 -2.83 -9.35 -1.17
CA SER A 22 -3.96 -8.43 -0.98
C SER A 22 -3.50 -6.97 -0.90
N ALA A 23 -2.47 -6.60 -1.66
CA ALA A 23 -1.91 -5.26 -1.70
C ALA A 23 -1.89 -4.70 -3.13
N SER A 24 -1.65 -3.41 -3.26
CA SER A 24 -1.48 -2.73 -4.54
C SER A 24 -0.21 -1.90 -4.60
N LEU A 25 0.34 -1.82 -5.80
CA LEU A 25 1.42 -0.92 -6.18
C LEU A 25 0.92 0.17 -7.14
N GLU A 26 -0.39 0.39 -7.19
CA GLU A 26 -1.05 1.37 -8.07
C GLU A 26 -1.72 2.49 -7.25
N ALA A 27 -1.72 2.38 -5.93
CA ALA A 27 -2.27 3.40 -5.04
C ALA A 27 -1.35 4.61 -4.92
N ASP A 28 -1.92 5.74 -4.48
CA ASP A 28 -1.18 6.98 -4.27
C ASP A 28 0.02 6.77 -3.31
N GLY A 29 1.20 7.21 -3.77
CA GLY A 29 2.46 7.06 -3.05
C GLY A 29 3.19 5.73 -3.28
N ALA A 30 2.66 4.83 -4.11
CA ALA A 30 3.34 3.59 -4.49
C ALA A 30 4.53 3.81 -5.44
N GLU A 31 4.52 4.90 -6.22
CA GLU A 31 5.56 5.19 -7.23
C GLU A 31 6.96 5.28 -6.63
N ASP A 32 7.13 6.00 -5.51
CA ASP A 32 8.41 6.12 -4.80
C ASP A 32 8.96 4.75 -4.38
N PHE A 33 8.06 3.86 -3.92
CA PHE A 33 8.42 2.51 -3.54
C PHE A 33 8.77 1.65 -4.76
N ALA A 34 7.98 1.74 -5.84
CA ALA A 34 8.24 1.02 -7.09
C ALA A 34 9.58 1.43 -7.72
N GLN A 35 9.92 2.72 -7.69
CA GLN A 35 11.20 3.25 -8.14
C GLN A 35 12.36 2.70 -7.30
N THR A 36 12.25 2.75 -5.97
CA THR A 36 13.25 2.16 -5.05
C THR A 36 13.44 0.67 -5.33
N LEU A 37 12.35 -0.08 -5.50
CA LEU A 37 12.38 -1.51 -5.79
C LEU A 37 13.06 -1.81 -7.13
N TYR A 38 12.85 -0.96 -8.14
CA TYR A 38 13.50 -1.10 -9.44
C TYR A 38 14.99 -0.77 -9.39
N GLU A 39 15.39 0.26 -8.64
CA GLU A 39 16.80 0.58 -8.41
C GLU A 39 17.54 -0.56 -7.69
N GLU A 40 16.91 -1.17 -6.68
CA GLU A 40 17.45 -2.36 -6.01
C GLU A 40 17.62 -3.54 -6.99
N TYR A 41 16.63 -3.76 -7.87
CA TYR A 41 16.69 -4.80 -8.89
C TYR A 41 17.86 -4.59 -9.86
N LEU A 42 18.06 -3.35 -10.34
CA LEU A 42 19.19 -3.01 -11.21
C LEU A 42 20.53 -3.12 -10.48
N GLY A 43 20.59 -2.72 -9.22
CA GLY A 43 21.78 -2.82 -8.37
C GLY A 43 22.24 -4.25 -8.11
N GLN A 44 21.36 -5.25 -8.26
CA GLN A 44 21.67 -6.68 -8.18
C GLN A 44 21.92 -7.32 -9.56
N GLU A 45 22.35 -6.52 -10.53
CA GLU A 45 22.61 -6.94 -11.92
C GLU A 45 21.37 -7.48 -12.64
N ALA A 46 20.18 -6.97 -12.30
CA ALA A 46 18.91 -7.32 -12.93
C ALA A 46 18.69 -8.86 -13.01
N PRO A 47 18.44 -9.53 -11.87
CA PRO A 47 18.31 -10.99 -11.80
C PRO A 47 17.37 -11.55 -12.87
N LYS A 48 17.85 -12.56 -13.63
CA LYS A 48 17.13 -13.12 -14.80
C LYS A 48 15.69 -13.55 -14.51
N ASN A 49 15.43 -14.06 -13.30
CA ASN A 49 14.09 -14.45 -12.88
C ASN A 49 13.42 -13.34 -12.05
N LYS A 50 12.98 -12.29 -12.74
CA LYS A 50 12.32 -11.11 -12.16
C LYS A 50 11.15 -11.47 -11.24
N LYS A 51 10.27 -12.39 -11.64
CA LYS A 51 9.07 -12.76 -10.85
C LYS A 51 9.43 -13.46 -9.54
N LYS A 52 10.42 -14.35 -9.57
CA LYS A 52 10.93 -15.00 -8.35
C LYS A 52 11.55 -13.95 -7.42
N TRP A 53 12.42 -13.09 -7.96
CA TRP A 53 13.07 -12.02 -7.20
C TRP A 53 12.05 -11.09 -6.54
N LEU A 54 11.04 -10.63 -7.28
CA LEU A 54 9.95 -9.81 -6.75
C LEU A 54 9.16 -10.52 -5.64
N THR A 55 8.88 -11.82 -5.82
CA THR A 55 8.15 -12.61 -4.82
C THR A 55 8.93 -12.69 -3.50
N GLU A 56 10.23 -12.95 -3.57
CA GLU A 56 11.10 -13.01 -2.40
C GLU A 56 11.26 -11.62 -1.75
N ARG A 57 11.44 -10.58 -2.57
CA ARG A 57 11.67 -9.22 -2.08
C ARG A 57 10.44 -8.60 -1.42
N LEU A 58 9.24 -8.92 -1.88
CA LEU A 58 7.98 -8.36 -1.39
C LEU A 58 7.32 -9.18 -0.27
N GLU A 59 7.89 -10.34 0.09
CA GLU A 59 7.28 -11.30 1.03
C GLU A 59 6.82 -10.68 2.35
N ASN A 60 7.58 -9.71 2.87
CA ASN A 60 7.34 -9.07 4.17
C ASN A 60 7.10 -7.56 4.09
N GLU A 61 6.77 -7.02 2.91
CA GLU A 61 6.54 -5.58 2.74
C GLU A 61 5.11 -5.18 3.10
N PHE A 62 4.13 -6.04 2.79
CA PHE A 62 2.70 -5.78 3.03
C PHE A 62 2.23 -6.44 4.32
N LEU A 63 2.61 -5.82 5.45
CA LEU A 63 2.34 -6.34 6.78
C LEU A 63 0.92 -6.03 7.25
N ALA A 64 0.31 -7.00 7.93
CA ALA A 64 -0.97 -6.86 8.61
C ALA A 64 -0.81 -7.17 10.11
N LEU A 65 -1.54 -6.45 10.96
CA LEU A 65 -1.50 -6.66 12.42
C LEU A 65 -2.09 -8.02 12.82
N ASP A 66 -3.14 -8.46 12.14
CA ASP A 66 -3.84 -9.72 12.41
C ASP A 66 -4.22 -10.42 11.09
N ALA A 67 -5.41 -10.15 10.57
CA ALA A 67 -5.84 -10.62 9.25
C ALA A 67 -5.43 -9.65 8.13
N LYS A 68 -5.24 -10.18 6.92
CA LYS A 68 -5.09 -9.36 5.70
C LYS A 68 -6.38 -8.59 5.41
N PRO A 69 -6.31 -7.44 4.72
CA PRO A 69 -7.51 -6.73 4.30
C PRO A 69 -8.35 -7.56 3.32
N GLU A 70 -9.65 -7.58 3.55
CA GLU A 70 -10.67 -8.05 2.63
C GLU A 70 -11.25 -6.83 1.91
N TRP A 71 -10.73 -6.57 0.71
CA TRP A 71 -11.14 -5.44 -0.11
C TRP A 71 -12.54 -5.65 -0.70
N VAL A 72 -13.32 -4.58 -0.79
CA VAL A 72 -14.62 -4.58 -1.50
C VAL A 72 -14.37 -4.49 -3.00
N GLY A 73 -13.46 -3.62 -3.42
CA GLY A 73 -13.01 -3.47 -4.80
C GLY A 73 -11.54 -3.84 -4.98
N GLU A 74 -10.85 -3.11 -5.85
CA GLU A 74 -9.41 -3.29 -6.06
C GLU A 74 -8.61 -2.94 -4.79
N PRO A 75 -7.49 -3.63 -4.52
CA PRO A 75 -6.64 -3.31 -3.37
C PRO A 75 -6.15 -1.85 -3.41
N ALA A 76 -6.21 -1.15 -2.27
CA ALA A 76 -5.77 0.24 -2.14
C ALA A 76 -4.79 0.39 -0.97
N TRP A 77 -3.65 -0.28 -1.06
CA TRP A 77 -2.66 -0.28 0.02
C TRP A 77 -2.03 1.10 0.19
N LEU A 78 -2.00 1.62 1.42
CA LEU A 78 -1.51 2.98 1.65
C LEU A 78 0.00 3.03 1.87
N TYR A 79 0.60 4.14 1.44
CA TYR A 79 2.02 4.41 1.56
C TYR A 79 2.30 5.65 2.42
N HIS A 80 3.44 5.65 3.11
CA HIS A 80 3.97 6.79 3.84
C HIS A 80 5.49 6.84 3.75
N GLN A 81 6.04 8.00 3.37
CA GLN A 81 7.50 8.20 3.17
C GLN A 81 8.12 7.12 2.26
N GLY A 82 7.46 6.83 1.13
CA GLY A 82 7.94 5.86 0.13
C GLY A 82 7.89 4.40 0.58
N LYS A 83 7.16 4.07 1.65
CA LYS A 83 7.04 2.71 2.17
C LYS A 83 5.59 2.27 2.35
N PRO A 84 5.26 0.99 2.09
CA PRO A 84 3.97 0.42 2.43
C PRO A 84 3.69 0.62 3.93
N MET A 85 2.50 1.06 4.26
CA MET A 85 2.05 1.14 5.65
C MET A 85 1.62 -0.24 6.15
N VAL A 86 1.56 -0.42 7.47
CA VAL A 86 1.05 -1.65 8.09
C VAL A 86 -0.47 -1.57 8.13
N PHE A 87 -1.16 -2.58 7.62
CA PHE A 87 -2.61 -2.72 7.78
C PHE A 87 -2.95 -3.08 9.23
N LEU A 88 -3.85 -2.32 9.86
CA LEU A 88 -4.16 -2.49 11.28
C LEU A 88 -5.53 -3.12 11.48
N HIS A 89 -6.55 -2.63 10.77
CA HIS A 89 -7.93 -3.06 10.95
C HIS A 89 -8.81 -2.61 9.80
N GLN A 90 -9.94 -3.29 9.61
CA GLN A 90 -11.03 -2.80 8.77
C GLN A 90 -12.37 -2.94 9.48
N PHE A 91 -13.32 -2.08 9.13
CA PHE A 91 -14.70 -2.21 9.60
C PHE A 91 -15.67 -1.54 8.62
N ARG A 92 -16.88 -2.10 8.54
CA ARG A 92 -17.99 -1.50 7.80
C ARG A 92 -18.74 -0.53 8.69
N VAL A 93 -19.00 0.67 8.19
CA VAL A 93 -19.83 1.67 8.88
C VAL A 93 -21.29 1.28 8.71
N PRO A 94 -22.03 0.99 9.79
CA PRO A 94 -23.43 0.58 9.66
C PRO A 94 -24.32 1.73 9.16
N GLU A 95 -25.27 1.43 8.28
CA GLU A 95 -26.31 2.39 7.86
C GLU A 95 -27.15 2.91 9.03
N SER A 96 -27.25 2.13 10.11
CA SER A 96 -27.94 2.53 11.34
C SER A 96 -27.19 3.63 12.12
N ALA A 97 -25.92 3.91 11.82
CA ALA A 97 -25.12 4.93 12.49
C ALA A 97 -25.43 6.36 11.99
N GLN A 98 -26.72 6.68 11.84
CA GLN A 98 -27.23 7.95 11.31
C GLN A 98 -26.70 9.20 12.03
N HIS A 99 -26.31 9.06 13.30
CA HIS A 99 -25.68 10.13 14.09
C HIS A 99 -24.28 10.54 13.59
N LEU A 100 -23.66 9.76 12.70
CA LEU A 100 -22.34 10.03 12.13
C LEU A 100 -22.37 10.50 10.66
N LYS A 101 -23.55 10.53 10.01
CA LYS A 101 -23.69 10.70 8.55
C LYS A 101 -23.05 11.96 7.94
N GLU A 102 -22.85 13.00 8.75
CA GLU A 102 -22.22 14.26 8.30
C GLU A 102 -20.69 14.24 8.41
N LYS A 103 -20.14 13.21 9.07
CA LYS A 103 -18.71 13.05 9.36
C LYS A 103 -18.09 11.85 8.67
N ILE A 104 -18.90 10.83 8.34
CA ILE A 104 -18.44 9.60 7.70
C ILE A 104 -19.54 9.04 6.80
N SER A 105 -19.13 8.46 5.67
CA SER A 105 -20.04 7.75 4.77
C SER A 105 -20.56 6.48 5.45
N LEU A 106 -21.88 6.30 5.44
CA LEU A 106 -22.52 5.10 5.98
C LEU A 106 -22.59 4.02 4.91
N GLY A 107 -22.45 2.76 5.30
CA GLY A 107 -22.46 1.61 4.39
C GLY A 107 -21.07 1.23 3.87
N ASP A 108 -20.14 2.18 3.85
CA ASP A 108 -18.77 2.04 3.36
C ASP A 108 -17.88 1.21 4.29
N THR A 109 -16.79 0.67 3.72
CA THR A 109 -15.75 -0.04 4.46
C THR A 109 -14.53 0.84 4.62
N LEU A 110 -14.09 1.04 5.86
CA LEU A 110 -12.85 1.75 6.18
C LEU A 110 -11.73 0.76 6.46
N TYR A 111 -10.55 1.05 5.91
CA TYR A 111 -9.30 0.35 6.16
C TYR A 111 -8.34 1.29 6.86
N VAL A 112 -7.80 0.87 8.00
CA VAL A 112 -6.92 1.68 8.85
C VAL A 112 -5.49 1.18 8.69
N PHE A 113 -4.59 2.09 8.36
CA PHE A 113 -3.16 1.82 8.20
C PHE A 113 -2.34 2.65 9.18
N GLY A 114 -1.22 2.10 9.64
CA GLY A 114 -0.25 2.77 10.50
C GLY A 114 1.15 2.74 9.94
N SER A 115 1.92 3.81 10.14
CA SER A 115 3.35 3.84 9.82
C SER A 115 4.12 4.73 10.77
N ARG A 116 5.43 4.50 10.84
CA ARG A 116 6.33 5.43 11.50
C ARG A 116 6.59 6.61 10.58
N ASN A 117 6.38 7.80 11.10
CA ASN A 117 6.76 9.05 10.47
C ASN A 117 8.10 9.49 11.07
N ILE A 118 9.15 9.39 10.28
CA ILE A 118 10.49 9.83 10.69
C ILE A 118 10.54 11.36 10.56
N MET A 119 10.91 12.04 11.64
CA MET A 119 11.06 13.50 11.65
C MET A 119 12.51 13.86 11.31
N GLY A 120 12.71 14.82 10.42
CA GLY A 120 14.02 15.32 10.01
C GLY A 120 14.72 16.15 11.10
N SER A 121 14.84 15.63 12.32
CA SER A 121 15.57 16.24 13.41
C SER A 121 17.07 15.95 13.28
N PRO A 122 17.96 16.91 13.61
CA PRO A 122 19.41 16.70 13.64
C PRO A 122 19.87 15.58 14.60
N SER A 123 19.01 15.11 15.53
CA SER A 123 19.31 13.98 16.42
C SER A 123 18.92 12.60 15.90
N GLY A 124 18.24 12.49 14.74
CA GLY A 124 17.90 11.23 14.08
C GLY A 124 16.86 10.32 14.77
N ASP A 125 16.63 10.46 16.08
CA ASP A 125 15.86 9.49 16.88
C ASP A 125 14.37 9.85 17.10
N SER A 126 13.89 10.98 16.59
CA SER A 126 12.50 11.38 16.79
C SER A 126 11.59 10.83 15.69
N TRP A 127 10.60 10.03 16.09
CA TRP A 127 9.55 9.53 15.21
C TRP A 127 8.17 9.72 15.85
N SER A 128 7.15 9.85 15.02
CA SER A 128 5.75 9.79 15.42
C SER A 128 5.04 8.63 14.71
N THR A 129 3.87 8.24 15.21
CA THR A 129 3.01 7.32 14.47
C THR A 129 2.04 8.13 13.63
N VAL A 130 1.93 7.81 12.34
CA VAL A 130 0.89 8.34 11.46
C VAL A 130 -0.11 7.23 11.16
N TYR A 131 -1.39 7.60 11.17
CA TYR A 131 -2.47 6.75 10.72
C TYR A 131 -3.09 7.36 9.46
N LYS A 132 -3.41 6.52 8.50
CA LYS A 132 -4.17 6.89 7.31
C LYS A 132 -5.31 5.90 7.10
N THR A 133 -6.32 6.34 6.38
CA THR A 133 -7.48 5.52 6.04
C THR A 133 -7.70 5.48 4.54
N ALA A 134 -8.06 4.31 4.03
CA ALA A 134 -8.68 4.17 2.71
C ALA A 134 -10.17 3.86 2.95
N VAL A 135 -11.05 4.38 2.09
CA VAL A 135 -12.48 4.10 2.17
C VAL A 135 -12.93 3.48 0.86
N GLN A 136 -13.69 2.38 0.94
CA GLN A 136 -14.35 1.82 -0.23
C GLN A 136 -15.86 1.85 -0.06
N SER A 137 -16.52 2.32 -1.13
CA SER A 137 -17.98 2.24 -1.25
C SER A 137 -18.45 0.79 -1.27
N PHE A 138 -19.76 0.57 -1.14
CA PHE A 138 -20.34 -0.76 -1.34
C PHE A 138 -20.10 -1.32 -2.75
N GLU A 139 -19.89 -0.46 -3.75
CA GLU A 139 -19.59 -0.85 -5.14
C GLU A 139 -18.10 -1.13 -5.36
N GLY A 140 -17.25 -0.86 -4.36
CA GLY A 140 -15.80 -1.10 -4.40
C GLY A 140 -14.97 0.10 -4.87
N ASP A 141 -15.59 1.25 -5.10
CA ASP A 141 -14.87 2.47 -5.47
C ASP A 141 -14.05 2.98 -4.29
N THR A 142 -12.76 3.23 -4.54
CA THR A 142 -11.85 3.75 -3.51
C THR A 142 -11.89 5.27 -3.48
N THR A 143 -12.08 5.83 -2.28
CA THR A 143 -11.98 7.27 -2.01
C THR A 143 -10.79 7.53 -1.09
N TYR A 144 -9.97 8.52 -1.45
CA TYR A 144 -8.77 8.97 -0.71
C TYR A 144 -9.02 10.27 0.05
#